data_AF-A0A484HIL0-F1
#
_entry.id   AF-A0A484HIL0-F1
#
_cell.length_a   1.000
_cell.length_b   1.000
_cell.length_c   1.000
_cell.angle_alpha   90.00
_cell.angle_beta   90.00
_cell.angle_gamma   90.00
#
_symmetry.space_group_name_H-M   'P 1'
#
loop_
_entity.id
_entity.type
_entity.pdbx_description
1 polymer ?
#
loop_
_entity_poly.entity_id
_entity_poly.type
_entity_poly.pdbx_seq_one_letter_code
_entity_poly.pdbx_strand_id
1 'polypeptide(L)'
;MTPFVKAALFLLSGCVLIAVAAGALAANSALYPYFGFPSQGAPSLNLAAANVYYDNAVKSIIEKNCARCHSGPVRNLMDYDSLRAYADNGILKAMISPGGPMSRFAGNDAGVVLSWIDGGAPEKPPAPTPAAFWDFGFRPGPGAGRNIPCGPQGRKPFVTKLPLNKITYDNTIKFVVARDCLECHSGKFRNLTNYSALKFYVDNGLLQTLVSPGGEMHRFAGPDTRFFIAWMNNGAPK
;
A
#
# COMPACT_ATOMS: atom_id res chain seq x y z
N MET A 1 30.94 4.82 -71.82
CA MET A 1 30.04 4.97 -70.66
C MET A 1 30.71 5.92 -69.68
N THR A 2 30.01 6.99 -69.34
CA THR A 2 30.48 8.26 -68.78
C THR A 2 31.00 8.18 -67.32
N PRO A 3 32.06 8.94 -66.97
CA PRO A 3 32.48 9.18 -65.59
C PRO A 3 31.83 10.45 -65.03
N PHE A 4 31.47 10.47 -63.75
CA PHE A 4 31.14 11.71 -63.03
C PHE A 4 31.91 11.82 -61.72
N VAL A 5 32.83 12.79 -61.74
CA VAL A 5 33.52 13.41 -60.62
C VAL A 5 32.56 14.41 -59.96
N LYS A 6 32.50 14.46 -58.61
CA LYS A 6 32.45 15.73 -57.87
C LYS A 6 32.65 15.53 -56.36
N ALA A 7 33.83 15.98 -55.91
CA ALA A 7 34.07 16.45 -54.56
C ALA A 7 33.31 17.77 -54.32
N ALA A 8 32.78 17.96 -53.12
CA ALA A 8 32.39 19.26 -52.60
C ALA A 8 32.71 19.32 -51.10
N LEU A 9 33.88 19.88 -50.85
CA LEU A 9 34.38 20.41 -49.60
C LEU A 9 33.55 21.66 -49.26
N PHE A 10 32.89 21.70 -48.09
CA PHE A 10 32.49 22.98 -47.49
C PHE A 10 33.05 23.08 -46.07
N LEU A 11 34.11 23.87 -46.04
CA LEU A 11 34.78 24.53 -44.95
C LEU A 11 33.83 25.48 -44.19
N LEU A 12 34.22 25.75 -42.95
CA LEU A 12 34.10 27.01 -42.22
C LEU A 12 32.86 27.26 -41.33
N SER A 13 33.22 27.45 -40.05
CA SER A 13 32.98 28.69 -39.31
C SER A 13 31.62 28.84 -38.63
N GLY A 14 31.64 28.70 -37.30
CA GLY A 14 30.50 29.07 -36.47
C GLY A 14 30.73 28.95 -34.97
N CYS A 15 31.90 29.37 -34.47
CA CYS A 15 32.05 29.72 -33.05
C CYS A 15 31.17 30.94 -32.77
N VAL A 16 29.93 30.73 -32.32
CA VAL A 16 29.13 31.80 -31.71
C VAL A 16 29.42 31.77 -30.22
N LEU A 17 30.42 32.56 -29.81
CA LEU A 17 30.49 33.08 -28.45
C LEU A 17 29.26 33.97 -28.24
N ILE A 18 28.27 33.48 -27.49
CA ILE A 18 27.27 34.35 -26.89
C ILE A 18 27.84 34.81 -25.55
N ALA A 19 28.48 35.98 -25.57
CA ALA A 19 28.70 36.77 -24.37
C ALA A 19 27.35 37.35 -23.93
N VAL A 20 26.69 36.71 -22.95
CA VAL A 20 25.57 37.35 -22.25
C VAL A 20 26.16 38.31 -21.24
N ALA A 21 26.04 39.59 -21.56
CA ALA A 21 26.36 40.71 -20.71
C ALA A 21 25.61 40.59 -19.37
N ALA A 22 26.37 40.72 -18.28
CA ALA A 22 25.85 41.02 -16.96
C ALA A 22 25.28 42.44 -16.97
N GLY A 23 24.01 42.56 -17.34
CA GLY A 23 23.21 43.77 -17.20
C GLY A 23 22.52 43.78 -15.84
N ALA A 24 23.01 44.62 -14.94
CA ALA A 24 22.32 44.97 -13.71
C ALA A 24 20.97 45.62 -14.04
N LEU A 25 19.87 44.93 -13.75
CA LEU A 25 18.53 45.51 -13.66
C LEU A 25 18.14 45.55 -12.19
N ALA A 26 18.30 46.75 -11.63
CA ALA A 26 17.76 47.13 -10.34
C ALA A 26 16.23 47.23 -10.42
N ALA A 27 15.61 46.80 -9.31
CA ALA A 27 14.36 47.31 -8.73
C ALA A 27 13.11 47.37 -9.61
N ASN A 28 12.20 46.41 -9.40
CA ASN A 28 10.85 46.73 -8.93
C ASN A 28 10.13 45.46 -8.46
N SER A 29 10.51 44.98 -7.27
CA SER A 29 9.73 43.99 -6.54
C SER A 29 8.65 44.72 -5.76
N ALA A 30 7.51 44.89 -6.42
CA ALA A 30 6.29 45.33 -5.79
C ALA A 30 5.98 44.42 -4.58
N LEU A 31 5.74 45.10 -3.46
CA LEU A 31 5.37 44.58 -2.16
C LEU A 31 4.05 43.80 -2.26
N TYR A 32 4.11 42.51 -2.52
CA TYR A 32 3.08 41.60 -2.03
C TYR A 32 3.47 41.19 -0.61
N PRO A 33 2.61 41.40 0.41
CA PRO A 33 2.86 40.86 1.73
C PRO A 33 2.84 39.34 1.64
N TYR A 34 4.03 38.77 1.54
CA TYR A 34 4.29 37.36 1.70
C TYR A 34 3.90 37.02 3.14
N PHE A 35 2.68 36.52 3.34
CA PHE A 35 2.29 35.84 4.57
C PHE A 35 3.14 34.57 4.66
N GLY A 36 4.36 34.74 5.17
CA GLY A 36 5.27 33.66 5.48
C GLY A 36 4.63 32.80 6.57
N PHE A 37 3.97 31.72 6.15
CA PHE A 37 3.69 30.64 7.06
C PHE A 37 5.04 30.05 7.48
N PRO A 38 5.37 30.01 8.79
CA PRO A 38 6.58 29.35 9.24
C PRO A 38 6.49 27.88 8.83
N SER A 39 7.32 27.50 7.85
CA SER A 39 7.63 26.11 7.54
C SER A 39 8.32 25.52 8.77
N GLN A 40 7.54 25.00 9.71
CA GLN A 40 8.07 24.19 10.80
C GLN A 40 8.60 22.91 10.16
N GLY A 41 9.93 22.84 10.00
CA GLY A 41 10.63 21.67 9.51
C GLY A 41 10.44 20.52 10.49
N ALA A 42 9.37 19.75 10.30
CA ALA A 42 9.25 18.45 10.92
C ALA A 42 10.42 17.57 10.43
N PRO A 43 10.99 16.71 11.30
CA PRO A 43 12.06 15.82 10.90
C PRO A 43 11.59 14.99 9.71
N SER A 44 12.32 15.08 8.59
CA SER A 44 12.07 14.20 7.44
C SER A 44 12.39 12.79 7.91
N LEU A 45 11.35 11.99 8.14
CA LEU A 45 11.52 10.58 8.36
C LEU A 45 12.15 10.03 7.08
N ASN A 46 13.40 9.57 7.20
CA ASN A 46 14.06 8.76 6.19
C ASN A 46 13.31 7.42 6.14
N LEU A 47 12.10 7.43 5.61
CA LEU A 47 11.35 6.23 5.27
C LEU A 47 12.11 5.60 4.11
N ALA A 48 12.88 4.56 4.41
CA ALA A 48 13.41 3.68 3.37
C ALA A 48 12.24 3.29 2.44
N ALA A 49 12.44 3.43 1.13
CA ALA A 49 11.43 3.40 0.06
C ALA A 49 10.55 2.12 -0.02
N ALA A 50 10.73 1.16 0.87
CA ALA A 50 9.87 0.00 1.00
C ALA A 50 8.70 0.34 1.95
N ASN A 51 7.46 0.31 1.44
CA ASN A 51 6.19 0.41 2.17
C ASN A 51 5.49 1.79 2.20
N VAL A 52 5.56 2.57 1.12
CA VAL A 52 4.67 3.74 0.98
C VAL A 52 3.35 3.29 0.34
N TYR A 53 2.25 3.42 1.08
CA TYR A 53 0.89 3.07 0.64
C TYR A 53 -0.04 4.29 0.76
N TYR A 54 -1.11 4.29 -0.03
CA TYR A 54 -2.07 5.39 -0.04
C TYR A 54 -2.66 5.63 1.36
N ASP A 55 -3.28 4.61 1.95
CA ASP A 55 -4.01 4.72 3.21
C ASP A 55 -3.13 5.10 4.41
N ASN A 56 -1.84 4.74 4.36
CA ASN A 56 -0.92 4.93 5.48
C ASN A 56 -0.21 6.29 5.42
N ALA A 57 0.36 6.63 4.26
CA ALA A 57 1.27 7.78 4.14
C ALA A 57 0.71 8.86 3.22
N VAL A 58 0.31 8.50 2.00
CA VAL A 58 0.01 9.50 0.96
C VAL A 58 -1.28 10.25 1.26
N LYS A 59 -2.31 9.58 1.79
CA LYS A 59 -3.60 10.21 2.10
C LYS A 59 -3.45 11.41 3.02
N SER A 60 -2.69 11.28 4.11
CA SER A 60 -2.47 12.38 5.06
C SER A 60 -1.68 13.55 4.44
N ILE A 61 -0.73 13.25 3.53
CA ILE A 61 0.03 14.28 2.80
C ILE A 61 -0.89 15.07 1.86
N ILE A 62 -1.74 14.38 1.11
CA ILE A 62 -2.69 15.01 0.18
C ILE A 62 -3.75 15.81 0.95
N GLU A 63 -4.25 15.27 2.07
CA GLU A 63 -5.15 15.97 3.00
C GLU A 63 -4.55 17.28 3.51
N LYS A 64 -3.30 17.22 3.95
CA LYS A 64 -2.57 18.36 4.52
C LYS A 64 -2.24 19.43 3.47
N ASN A 65 -1.73 19.02 2.31
CA ASN A 65 -1.08 19.94 1.36
C ASN A 65 -1.97 20.32 0.16
N CYS A 66 -2.93 19.47 -0.21
CA CYS A 66 -3.67 19.60 -1.47
C CYS A 66 -5.18 19.77 -1.27
N ALA A 67 -5.76 19.25 -0.19
CA ALA A 67 -7.21 19.19 0.02
C ALA A 67 -7.91 20.54 -0.14
N ARG A 68 -7.30 21.63 0.32
CA ARG A 68 -7.89 22.98 0.24
C ARG A 68 -8.30 23.38 -1.18
N CYS A 69 -7.59 22.91 -2.20
CA CYS A 69 -7.89 23.20 -3.60
C CYS A 69 -8.44 21.99 -4.36
N HIS A 70 -8.32 20.78 -3.78
CA HIS A 70 -8.60 19.51 -4.45
C HIS A 70 -9.60 18.61 -3.71
N SER A 71 -10.48 19.19 -2.87
CA SER A 71 -11.57 18.47 -2.21
C SER A 71 -12.93 18.63 -2.92
N GLY A 72 -12.95 19.31 -4.07
CA GLY A 72 -14.18 19.61 -4.81
C GLY A 72 -14.54 18.53 -5.83
N PRO A 73 -15.81 18.48 -6.28
CA PRO A 73 -16.32 17.42 -7.17
C PRO A 73 -15.65 17.38 -8.55
N VAL A 74 -15.08 18.50 -9.00
CA VAL A 74 -14.44 18.60 -10.33
C VAL A 74 -12.95 18.23 -10.28
N ARG A 75 -12.31 18.32 -9.12
CA ARG A 75 -10.86 18.14 -8.96
C ARG A 75 -10.56 17.43 -7.65
N ASN A 76 -11.11 16.23 -7.49
CA ASN A 76 -10.93 15.47 -6.26
C ASN A 76 -9.58 14.74 -6.29
N LEU A 77 -8.74 14.99 -5.29
CA LEU A 77 -7.53 14.18 -5.02
C LEU A 77 -7.66 13.41 -3.69
N MET A 78 -8.81 13.50 -3.03
CA MET A 78 -9.03 12.95 -1.69
C MET A 78 -9.44 11.47 -1.71
N ASP A 79 -9.83 10.95 -2.87
CA ASP A 79 -10.11 9.54 -3.09
C ASP A 79 -8.95 8.87 -3.84
N TYR A 80 -8.73 7.60 -3.49
CA TYR A 80 -7.65 6.81 -4.05
C TYR A 80 -7.77 6.71 -5.58
N ASP A 81 -8.95 6.40 -6.11
CA ASP A 81 -9.15 6.15 -7.53
C ASP A 81 -8.81 7.38 -8.39
N SER A 82 -9.23 8.56 -7.96
CA SER A 82 -8.92 9.82 -8.64
C SER A 82 -7.43 10.13 -8.55
N LEU A 83 -6.83 10.08 -7.35
CA LEU A 83 -5.40 10.34 -7.20
C LEU A 83 -4.55 9.35 -8.01
N ARG A 84 -4.97 8.08 -8.01
CA ARG A 84 -4.35 6.99 -8.78
C ARG A 84 -4.40 7.27 -10.28
N ALA A 85 -5.53 7.73 -10.81
CA ALA A 85 -5.63 8.10 -12.22
C ALA A 85 -4.64 9.21 -12.62
N TYR A 86 -4.39 10.20 -11.74
CA TYR A 86 -3.36 11.23 -11.96
C TYR A 86 -1.92 10.70 -11.82
N ALA A 87 -1.71 9.67 -10.99
CA ALA A 87 -0.42 9.00 -10.89
C ALA A 87 -0.12 8.21 -12.17
N ASP A 88 -1.09 7.41 -12.65
CA ASP A 88 -0.93 6.52 -13.80
C ASP A 88 -0.75 7.28 -15.12
N ASN A 89 -1.38 8.44 -15.28
CA ASN A 89 -1.20 9.29 -16.47
C ASN A 89 0.06 10.19 -16.39
N GLY A 90 0.83 10.12 -15.30
CA GLY A 90 2.05 10.89 -15.09
C GLY A 90 1.86 12.37 -14.75
N ILE A 91 0.62 12.88 -14.74
CA ILE A 91 0.34 14.29 -14.43
C ILE A 91 0.74 14.61 -13.00
N LEU A 92 0.37 13.77 -12.02
CA LEU A 92 0.71 14.01 -10.62
C LEU A 92 2.22 14.15 -10.43
N LYS A 93 2.99 13.23 -11.03
CA LYS A 93 4.45 13.24 -11.00
C LYS A 93 5.03 14.52 -11.59
N ALA A 94 4.57 14.93 -12.78
CA ALA A 94 5.02 16.17 -13.41
C ALA A 94 4.70 17.43 -12.58
N MET A 95 3.54 17.43 -11.91
CA MET A 95 3.09 18.57 -11.10
C MET A 95 3.94 18.74 -9.84
N ILE A 96 4.26 17.66 -9.12
CA ILE A 96 4.92 17.73 -7.80
C ILE A 96 6.44 17.54 -7.86
N SER A 97 7.01 17.10 -8.99
CA SER A 97 8.46 16.95 -9.18
C SER A 97 9.20 18.28 -8.99
N PRO A 98 10.50 18.28 -8.63
CA PRO A 98 11.30 19.49 -8.57
C PRO A 98 11.17 20.34 -9.85
N GLY A 99 10.83 21.62 -9.70
CA GLY A 99 10.57 22.53 -10.84
C GLY A 99 9.14 22.46 -11.40
N GLY A 100 8.34 21.49 -10.97
CA GLY A 100 6.92 21.37 -11.32
C GLY A 100 6.06 22.46 -10.68
N PRO A 101 4.91 22.81 -11.28
CA PRO A 101 4.06 23.92 -10.84
C PRO A 101 3.48 23.73 -9.43
N MET A 102 3.40 22.48 -8.92
CA MET A 102 2.89 22.15 -7.59
C MET A 102 3.98 21.73 -6.60
N SER A 103 5.25 21.74 -7.01
CA SER A 103 6.38 21.32 -6.18
C SER A 103 6.45 22.06 -4.83
N ARG A 104 6.17 23.37 -4.83
CA ARG A 104 6.13 24.21 -3.62
C ARG A 104 5.02 23.83 -2.62
N PHE A 105 3.91 23.26 -3.11
CA PHE A 105 2.79 22.87 -2.25
C PHE A 105 3.00 21.49 -1.66
N ALA A 106 3.59 20.57 -2.44
CA ALA A 106 3.99 19.27 -1.95
C ALA A 106 5.11 19.37 -0.88
N GLY A 107 5.98 20.38 -1.00
CA GLY A 107 7.00 20.70 0.00
C GLY A 107 7.95 19.52 0.25
N ASN A 108 8.32 19.30 1.51
CA ASN A 108 9.20 18.20 1.91
C ASN A 108 8.55 16.81 1.72
N ASP A 109 7.23 16.75 1.61
CA ASP A 109 6.48 15.50 1.48
C ASP A 109 6.45 14.97 0.03
N ALA A 110 6.91 15.77 -0.95
CA ALA A 110 6.91 15.41 -2.37
C ALA A 110 7.65 14.10 -2.65
N GLY A 111 8.77 13.85 -1.97
CA GLY A 111 9.56 12.63 -2.14
C GLY A 111 8.79 11.36 -1.79
N VAL A 112 7.93 11.40 -0.75
CA VAL A 112 7.10 10.26 -0.34
C VAL A 112 6.05 9.93 -1.40
N VAL A 113 5.38 10.97 -1.93
CA VAL A 113 4.38 10.79 -2.98
C VAL A 113 5.02 10.29 -4.28
N LEU A 114 6.18 10.83 -4.66
CA LEU A 114 6.93 10.36 -5.83
C LEU A 114 7.37 8.89 -5.68
N SER A 115 7.86 8.51 -4.50
CA SER A 115 8.20 7.10 -4.21
C SER A 115 6.98 6.18 -4.28
N TRP A 116 5.80 6.64 -3.87
CA TRP A 116 4.56 5.88 -4.02
C TRP A 116 4.16 5.71 -5.49
N ILE A 117 4.24 6.78 -6.29
CA ILE A 117 3.99 6.71 -7.74
C ILE A 117 4.95 5.71 -8.40
N ASP A 118 6.24 5.81 -8.11
CA ASP A 118 7.27 4.93 -8.67
C ASP A 118 7.11 3.47 -8.23
N GLY A 119 6.54 3.24 -7.03
CA GLY A 119 6.12 1.92 -6.53
C GLY A 119 4.85 1.37 -7.18
N GLY A 120 4.33 2.02 -8.22
CA GLY A 120 3.11 1.64 -8.89
C GLY A 120 1.86 1.96 -8.08
N ALA A 121 1.91 3.04 -7.28
CA ALA A 121 0.81 3.67 -6.54
C ALA A 121 -0.13 2.73 -5.77
N PRO A 122 0.37 1.78 -4.95
CA PRO A 122 -0.48 0.82 -4.25
C PRO A 122 -1.41 1.50 -3.22
N GLU A 123 -2.69 1.13 -3.23
CA GLU A 123 -3.67 1.60 -2.22
C GLU A 123 -3.26 1.13 -0.82
N LYS A 124 -2.97 -0.18 -0.74
CA LYS A 124 -2.76 -0.94 0.48
C LYS A 124 -1.47 -1.73 0.37
N PRO A 125 -0.87 -2.14 1.49
CA PRO A 125 0.16 -3.16 1.47
C PRO A 125 -0.28 -4.34 0.62
N PRO A 126 0.61 -4.92 -0.22
CA PRO A 126 0.30 -6.17 -0.87
C PRO A 126 -0.17 -7.10 0.24
N ALA A 127 -1.35 -7.71 0.03
CA ALA A 127 -1.79 -8.78 0.92
C ALA A 127 -0.56 -9.67 1.10
N PRO A 128 -0.09 -9.89 2.34
CA PRO A 128 1.17 -10.58 2.55
C PRO A 128 1.10 -11.81 1.68
N THR A 129 1.95 -11.87 0.64
CA THR A 129 2.09 -13.07 -0.17
C THR A 129 2.20 -14.15 0.88
N PRO A 130 1.31 -15.18 0.89
CA PRO A 130 1.44 -16.24 1.86
C PRO A 130 2.89 -16.65 1.69
N ALA A 131 3.71 -16.31 2.69
CA ALA A 131 5.12 -16.63 2.62
C ALA A 131 5.12 -18.11 2.25
N ALA A 132 6.04 -18.55 1.42
CA ALA A 132 6.29 -19.98 1.31
C ALA A 132 6.65 -20.44 2.73
N PHE A 133 5.63 -20.71 3.53
CA PHE A 133 5.66 -20.98 4.97
C PHE A 133 6.26 -22.37 5.18
N TRP A 134 6.38 -23.12 4.09
CA TRP A 134 7.16 -24.32 3.91
C TRP A 134 8.68 -24.10 3.91
N ASP A 135 9.20 -22.88 3.74
CA ASP A 135 10.66 -22.63 3.74
C ASP A 135 11.24 -22.40 5.14
N PHE A 136 10.40 -22.41 6.19
CA PHE A 136 10.87 -22.63 7.56
C PHE A 136 11.11 -24.12 7.81
N GLY A 137 12.14 -24.68 7.16
CA GLY A 137 12.89 -25.82 7.67
C GLY A 137 12.18 -27.17 7.84
N PHE A 138 10.87 -27.29 7.55
CA PHE A 138 10.22 -28.59 7.40
C PHE A 138 10.44 -29.14 5.99
N ARG A 139 11.72 -29.25 5.59
CA ARG A 139 12.08 -30.39 4.75
C ARG A 139 11.75 -31.61 5.61
N PRO A 140 10.82 -32.49 5.23
CA PRO A 140 10.71 -33.78 5.89
C PRO A 140 12.06 -34.46 5.68
N GLY A 141 12.92 -34.40 6.70
CA GLY A 141 14.05 -35.30 6.77
C GLY A 141 13.48 -36.71 6.59
N PRO A 142 14.06 -37.54 5.71
CA PRO A 142 13.58 -38.90 5.51
C PRO A 142 13.78 -39.66 6.83
N GLY A 143 12.77 -39.67 7.71
CA GLY A 143 12.79 -40.46 8.95
C GLY A 143 12.17 -39.87 10.22
N ALA A 144 11.76 -38.59 10.29
CA ALA A 144 11.23 -38.02 11.54
C ALA A 144 9.72 -37.72 11.47
N GLY A 145 8.92 -38.79 11.44
CA GLY A 145 7.49 -38.73 11.68
C GLY A 145 7.20 -38.36 13.14
N ARG A 146 6.92 -37.08 13.41
CA ARG A 146 5.98 -36.67 14.46
C ARG A 146 5.10 -35.56 13.91
N ASN A 147 4.04 -36.00 13.22
CA ASN A 147 2.75 -35.32 13.21
C ASN A 147 2.45 -34.87 14.64
N ILE A 148 2.57 -33.58 14.95
CA ILE A 148 1.69 -32.98 15.94
C ILE A 148 0.54 -32.45 15.09
N PRO A 149 -0.53 -33.25 14.90
CA PRO A 149 -1.64 -32.81 14.08
C PRO A 149 -2.33 -31.68 14.84
N CYS A 150 -2.27 -30.46 14.32
CA CYS A 150 -3.23 -29.43 14.72
C CYS A 150 -4.63 -29.98 14.35
N GLY A 151 -5.32 -30.59 15.32
CA GLY A 151 -6.65 -31.14 15.17
C GLY A 151 -6.75 -32.58 14.62
N PRO A 152 -7.64 -33.43 15.19
CA PRO A 152 -8.14 -34.65 14.57
C PRO A 152 -8.87 -34.32 13.27
N GLN A 153 -8.41 -34.90 12.17
CA GLN A 153 -9.15 -34.88 10.90
C GLN A 153 -10.51 -35.60 11.10
N GLY A 154 -11.63 -34.93 10.79
CA GLY A 154 -12.97 -35.53 10.84
C GLY A 154 -13.89 -35.11 11.99
N ARG A 155 -13.67 -33.97 12.64
CA ARG A 155 -14.63 -33.43 13.64
C ARG A 155 -15.92 -32.95 12.96
N LYS A 156 -17.06 -33.20 13.63
CA LYS A 156 -18.37 -32.69 13.20
C LYS A 156 -18.38 -31.13 13.29
N PRO A 157 -19.10 -30.43 12.40
CA PRO A 157 -19.23 -28.97 12.44
C PRO A 157 -19.67 -28.50 13.82
N PHE A 158 -19.15 -27.35 14.29
CA PHE A 158 -19.43 -26.85 15.65
C PHE A 158 -20.93 -26.69 15.88
N VAL A 159 -21.60 -26.11 14.89
CA VAL A 159 -23.05 -25.96 14.88
C VAL A 159 -23.56 -26.18 13.46
N THR A 160 -24.64 -26.94 13.32
CA THR A 160 -25.25 -27.20 12.01
C THR A 160 -26.41 -26.24 11.69
N LYS A 161 -26.95 -25.53 12.70
CA LYS A 161 -28.19 -24.72 12.59
C LYS A 161 -28.11 -23.29 13.18
N LEU A 162 -26.95 -22.65 13.16
CA LEU A 162 -26.83 -21.24 13.56
C LEU A 162 -27.19 -20.33 12.36
N PRO A 163 -28.12 -19.37 12.49
CA PRO A 163 -28.40 -18.41 11.43
C PRO A 163 -27.16 -17.54 11.17
N LEU A 164 -26.69 -17.53 9.92
CA LEU A 164 -25.41 -16.88 9.54
C LEU A 164 -25.40 -15.35 9.76
N ASN A 165 -26.57 -14.72 9.81
CA ASN A 165 -26.71 -13.27 10.04
C ASN A 165 -26.62 -12.86 11.52
N LYS A 166 -26.48 -13.80 12.46
CA LYS A 166 -26.35 -13.52 13.89
C LYS A 166 -25.00 -13.94 14.46
N ILE A 167 -24.00 -14.15 13.61
CA ILE A 167 -22.67 -14.59 14.03
C ILE A 167 -21.90 -13.40 14.59
N THR A 168 -21.44 -13.52 15.83
CA THR A 168 -20.52 -12.58 16.47
C THR A 168 -19.29 -13.34 16.99
N TYR A 169 -18.29 -12.59 17.45
CA TYR A 169 -17.13 -13.18 18.08
C TYR A 169 -17.51 -13.95 19.34
N ASP A 170 -18.23 -13.31 20.26
CA ASP A 170 -18.54 -13.85 21.58
C ASP A 170 -19.48 -15.06 21.52
N ASN A 171 -20.38 -15.12 20.53
CA ASN A 171 -21.37 -16.20 20.46
C ASN A 171 -20.92 -17.43 19.63
N THR A 172 -20.02 -17.25 18.65
CA THR A 172 -19.69 -18.32 17.69
C THR A 172 -18.20 -18.41 17.44
N ILE A 173 -17.57 -17.34 16.95
CA ILE A 173 -16.19 -17.42 16.42
C ILE A 173 -15.19 -17.75 17.51
N LYS A 174 -15.36 -17.21 18.72
CA LYS A 174 -14.52 -17.55 19.88
C LYS A 174 -14.46 -19.07 20.11
N PHE A 175 -15.59 -19.76 19.95
CA PHE A 175 -15.67 -21.21 20.16
C PHE A 175 -15.05 -22.00 18.99
N VAL A 176 -15.28 -21.56 17.75
CA VAL A 176 -14.65 -22.17 16.56
C VAL A 176 -13.13 -22.04 16.64
N VAL A 177 -12.63 -20.83 16.92
CA VAL A 177 -11.19 -20.56 17.09
C VAL A 177 -10.61 -21.36 18.26
N ALA A 178 -11.30 -21.41 19.40
CA ALA A 178 -10.85 -22.19 20.55
C ALA A 178 -10.70 -23.67 20.24
N ARG A 179 -11.60 -24.23 19.45
CA ARG A 179 -11.62 -25.65 19.13
C ARG A 179 -10.62 -26.04 18.04
N ASP A 180 -10.48 -25.22 17.00
CA ASP A 180 -9.77 -25.60 15.76
C ASP A 180 -8.44 -24.89 15.57
N CYS A 181 -8.22 -23.75 16.23
CA CYS A 181 -7.07 -22.89 15.97
C CYS A 181 -6.16 -22.72 17.19
N LEU A 182 -6.71 -22.57 18.41
CA LEU A 182 -5.90 -22.18 19.59
C LEU A 182 -4.84 -23.20 20.00
N GLU A 183 -5.00 -24.48 19.63
CA GLU A 183 -3.97 -25.50 19.86
C GLU A 183 -2.63 -25.10 19.22
N CYS A 184 -2.67 -24.48 18.04
CA CYS A 184 -1.48 -24.04 17.30
C CYS A 184 -1.31 -22.51 17.25
N HIS A 185 -2.33 -21.74 17.66
CA HIS A 185 -2.39 -20.28 17.59
C HIS A 185 -2.68 -19.60 18.95
N SER A 186 -2.11 -20.13 20.03
CA SER A 186 -2.10 -19.51 21.37
C SER A 186 -0.74 -18.90 21.74
N GLY A 187 0.28 -19.06 20.90
CA GLY A 187 1.64 -18.59 21.16
C GLY A 187 1.84 -17.08 20.96
N LYS A 188 2.97 -16.57 21.45
CA LYS A 188 3.37 -15.15 21.37
C LYS A 188 3.35 -14.58 19.94
N PHE A 189 3.65 -15.42 18.93
CA PHE A 189 3.79 -14.99 17.53
C PHE A 189 2.51 -15.12 16.71
N ARG A 190 1.53 -15.89 17.17
CA ARG A 190 0.26 -16.14 16.46
C ARG A 190 -0.83 -16.26 17.52
N ASN A 191 -1.29 -15.12 17.99
CA ASN A 191 -2.27 -15.05 19.06
C ASN A 191 -3.67 -14.88 18.46
N LEU A 192 -4.53 -15.88 18.61
CA LEU A 192 -5.96 -15.79 18.26
C LEU A 192 -6.86 -15.89 19.51
N THR A 193 -6.29 -15.72 20.71
CA THR A 193 -6.98 -15.97 22.00
C THR A 193 -8.07 -14.96 22.35
N ASN A 194 -8.05 -13.79 21.71
CA ASN A 194 -8.98 -12.70 21.99
C ASN A 194 -9.43 -12.00 20.71
N TYR A 195 -10.54 -11.27 20.82
CA TYR A 195 -11.16 -10.55 19.71
C TYR A 195 -10.18 -9.60 19.02
N SER A 196 -9.45 -8.77 19.77
CA SER A 196 -8.54 -7.77 19.18
C SER A 196 -7.47 -8.42 18.31
N ALA A 197 -6.87 -9.50 18.81
CA ALA A 197 -5.84 -10.23 18.09
C ALA A 197 -6.39 -10.93 16.84
N LEU A 198 -7.59 -11.50 16.90
CA LEU A 198 -8.25 -12.09 15.72
C LEU A 198 -8.68 -11.02 14.71
N LYS A 199 -9.26 -9.91 15.19
CA LYS A 199 -9.78 -8.79 14.38
C LYS A 199 -8.66 -8.10 13.60
N PHE A 200 -7.45 -8.03 14.15
CA PHE A 200 -6.26 -7.59 13.41
C PHE A 200 -6.07 -8.34 12.09
N TYR A 201 -6.27 -9.68 12.07
CA TYR A 201 -6.17 -10.50 10.85
C TYR A 201 -7.37 -10.37 9.92
N VAL A 202 -8.53 -9.98 10.44
CA VAL A 202 -9.68 -9.65 9.61
C VAL A 202 -9.43 -8.34 8.88
N ASP A 203 -8.97 -7.32 9.61
CA ASP A 203 -8.83 -5.95 9.09
C ASP A 203 -7.73 -5.81 8.06
N ASN A 204 -6.72 -6.68 8.10
CA ASN A 204 -5.70 -6.77 7.06
C ASN A 204 -6.03 -7.77 5.95
N GLY A 205 -7.21 -8.40 5.97
CA GLY A 205 -7.65 -9.39 4.96
C GLY A 205 -6.95 -10.76 5.01
N LEU A 206 -5.99 -10.96 5.92
CA LEU A 206 -5.23 -12.21 6.01
C LEU A 206 -6.12 -13.39 6.43
N LEU A 207 -7.01 -13.18 7.40
CA LEU A 207 -7.88 -14.26 7.89
C LEU A 207 -8.76 -14.80 6.77
N GLN A 208 -9.36 -13.93 5.96
CA GLN A 208 -10.18 -14.32 4.82
C GLN A 208 -9.39 -15.14 3.81
N THR A 209 -8.18 -14.70 3.47
CA THR A 209 -7.29 -15.42 2.54
C THR A 209 -6.94 -16.81 3.07
N LEU A 210 -6.67 -16.94 4.37
CA LEU A 210 -6.27 -18.19 4.98
C LEU A 210 -7.41 -19.19 5.11
N VAL A 211 -8.61 -18.75 5.51
CA VAL A 211 -9.72 -19.67 5.84
C VAL A 211 -10.65 -19.96 4.66
N SER A 212 -10.66 -19.13 3.61
CA SER A 212 -11.49 -19.35 2.41
C SER A 212 -11.14 -20.65 1.70
N PRO A 213 -12.07 -21.26 0.92
CA PRO A 213 -11.76 -22.43 0.10
C PRO A 213 -10.50 -22.23 -0.75
N GLY A 214 -9.53 -23.14 -0.61
CA GLY A 214 -8.21 -23.05 -1.25
C GLY A 214 -7.13 -22.36 -0.40
N GLY A 215 -7.50 -21.71 0.70
CA GLY A 215 -6.57 -21.13 1.67
C GLY A 215 -5.90 -22.18 2.56
N GLU A 216 -4.69 -21.89 3.03
CA GLU A 216 -3.86 -22.80 3.84
C GLU A 216 -4.53 -23.26 5.14
N MET A 217 -5.41 -22.44 5.71
CA MET A 217 -6.14 -22.76 6.94
C MET A 217 -7.52 -23.38 6.68
N HIS A 218 -7.98 -23.41 5.43
CA HIS A 218 -9.28 -23.97 5.08
C HIS A 218 -9.42 -25.43 5.48
N ARG A 219 -8.37 -26.24 5.31
CA ARG A 219 -8.40 -27.67 5.69
C ARG A 219 -8.53 -27.90 7.20
N PHE A 220 -8.12 -26.94 8.02
CA PHE A 220 -8.20 -27.03 9.48
C PHE A 220 -9.54 -26.48 10.00
N ALA A 221 -10.02 -25.38 9.43
CA ALA A 221 -11.34 -24.85 9.72
C ALA A 221 -12.46 -25.73 9.14
N GLY A 222 -12.20 -26.44 8.04
CA GLY A 222 -13.11 -27.36 7.39
C GLY A 222 -14.47 -26.72 7.09
N PRO A 223 -15.59 -27.41 7.41
CA PRO A 223 -16.93 -26.85 7.24
C PRO A 223 -17.18 -25.55 8.03
N ASP A 224 -16.41 -25.29 9.09
CA ASP A 224 -16.57 -24.13 9.95
C ASP A 224 -15.97 -22.85 9.35
N THR A 225 -15.23 -22.94 8.23
CA THR A 225 -14.87 -21.78 7.37
C THR A 225 -16.06 -20.88 7.09
N ARG A 226 -17.25 -21.46 6.87
CA ARG A 226 -18.47 -20.69 6.57
C ARG A 226 -18.82 -19.68 7.68
N PHE A 227 -18.48 -19.99 8.93
CA PHE A 227 -18.73 -19.10 10.06
C PHE A 227 -17.78 -17.91 10.04
N PHE A 228 -16.49 -18.13 9.76
CA PHE A 228 -15.52 -17.04 9.60
C PHE A 228 -15.93 -16.10 8.47
N ILE A 229 -16.26 -16.64 7.28
CA ILE A 229 -16.65 -15.82 6.13
C ILE A 229 -17.91 -15.01 6.43
N ALA A 230 -18.95 -15.64 6.98
CA ALA A 230 -20.17 -14.94 7.34
C ALA A 230 -19.94 -13.86 8.41
N TRP A 231 -19.13 -14.15 9.42
CA TRP A 231 -18.75 -13.16 10.44
C TRP A 231 -18.01 -11.96 9.84
N MET A 232 -17.00 -12.19 8.99
CA MET A 232 -16.25 -11.12 8.33
C MET A 232 -17.15 -10.28 7.41
N ASN A 233 -18.04 -10.93 6.65
CA ASN A 233 -18.99 -10.24 5.78
C ASN A 233 -20.00 -9.38 6.57
N ASN A 234 -20.27 -9.72 7.83
CA ASN A 234 -21.10 -8.91 8.73
C ASN A 234 -20.31 -7.77 9.43
N GLY A 235 -19.07 -7.50 9.01
CA GLY A 235 -18.19 -6.50 9.63
C GLY A 235 -17.44 -7.00 10.86
N ALA A 236 -17.38 -8.33 11.05
CA ALA A 236 -16.75 -9.00 12.18
C ALA A 236 -17.19 -8.45 13.55
N PRO A 237 -18.51 -8.43 13.85
CA PRO A 237 -19.04 -7.90 15.11
C PRO A 237 -18.53 -8.71 16.30
N LYS A 238 -18.29 -8.02 17.41
CA LYS A 238 -17.87 -8.67 18.67
C LYS A 238 -19.01 -9.49 19.26
#